data_AF-A0A836IIM1-F1
#
_entry.id   AF-A0A836IIM1-F1
#
_cell.length_a   1.000
_cell.length_b   1.000
_cell.length_c   1.000
_cell.angle_alpha   90.00
_cell.angle_beta   90.00
_cell.angle_gamma   90.00
#
_symmetry.space_group_name_H-M   'P 1'
#
loop_
_entity.id
_entity.type
_entity.pdbx_description
1 polymer ?
#
loop_
_entity_poly.entity_id
_entity_poly.type
_entity_poly.pdbx_seq_one_letter_code
_entity_poly.pdbx_strand_id
1 'polypeptide(L)'
;MPGPSSRGATYVSCHIQRLPACFARAAVAICKLTAPAPEIPPLLSLCTSGLPGYSASEGEAFSAAAGGLHPRHQLPFVLSRVAASKAIASLSRGESSAVQAKRGASAVVFTDHREMAPKLHGCRLSITHEDSVAASVAWPVSLSDPSYFSVRNSLPGVLGHGTKPGASHSTLAAATAGEFAYAIDVASVADIHRVRSRFPQFGQRWMPQCATAASAEDVRRGLACLQKKQSEDMDEGGEPDERECSVRANSRKGASLRGEWWEHLPTPCVSEADAYASVVLAQHWGARECAVKLVGIAGRAFAYECVRAPPPRNDGVMAVGSAPFTVSFMAPKTLYCAEVSGVEASALALQGLQPLVCFYMWTEWVSHSSTVDLPYVVMLACAPYGESTR
;
A
#
# COMPACT_ATOMS: atom_id res chain seq x y z
N MET A 1 22.50 11.02 -39.28
CA MET A 1 21.49 11.33 -38.25
C MET A 1 21.24 10.07 -37.45
N PRO A 2 21.86 9.90 -36.27
CA PRO A 2 21.49 8.81 -35.37
C PRO A 2 20.08 9.08 -34.85
N GLY A 3 19.17 8.12 -34.99
CA GLY A 3 17.79 8.23 -34.51
C GLY A 3 17.72 8.41 -33.00
N PRO A 4 16.63 8.98 -32.46
CA PRO A 4 16.44 9.10 -31.03
C PRO A 4 16.46 7.70 -30.41
N SER A 5 17.41 7.50 -29.50
CA SER A 5 17.56 6.30 -28.68
C SER A 5 16.24 6.00 -27.98
N SER A 6 15.53 4.96 -28.45
CA SER A 6 14.25 4.48 -27.93
C SER A 6 14.42 3.69 -26.61
N ARG A 7 15.31 4.13 -25.73
CA ARG A 7 15.25 3.72 -24.32
C ARG A 7 14.13 4.54 -23.69
N GLY A 8 12.89 4.08 -23.89
CA GLY A 8 11.69 4.75 -23.43
C GLY A 8 11.82 5.11 -21.96
N ALA A 9 11.69 6.40 -21.64
CA ALA A 9 11.57 6.82 -20.26
C ALA A 9 10.33 6.14 -19.69
N THR A 10 10.51 5.26 -18.69
CA THR A 10 9.40 4.68 -17.96
C THR A 10 8.79 5.77 -17.09
N TYR A 11 7.63 6.30 -17.50
CA TYR A 11 6.86 7.35 -16.79
C TYR A 11 6.11 6.83 -15.56
N VAL A 12 5.93 5.51 -15.48
CA VAL A 12 5.26 4.83 -14.38
C VAL A 12 6.20 3.77 -13.83
N SER A 13 6.28 3.70 -12.51
CA SER A 13 6.88 2.58 -11.79
C SER A 13 5.80 1.83 -11.05
N CYS A 14 5.90 0.50 -11.01
CA CYS A 14 5.05 -0.32 -10.18
C CYS A 14 5.88 -1.41 -9.52
N HIS A 15 5.73 -1.58 -8.21
CA HIS A 15 6.47 -2.57 -7.45
C HIS A 15 5.56 -3.26 -6.43
N ILE A 16 5.94 -4.48 -6.05
CA ILE A 16 5.27 -5.25 -4.99
C ILE A 16 5.94 -4.88 -3.67
N GLN A 17 5.15 -4.40 -2.71
CA GLN A 17 5.65 -4.08 -1.38
C GLN A 17 5.84 -5.38 -0.59
N ARG A 18 7.06 -5.59 -0.07
CA ARG A 18 7.31 -6.68 0.89
C ARG A 18 6.62 -6.34 2.21
N LEU A 19 5.81 -7.27 2.69
CA LEU A 19 5.08 -7.13 3.94
C LEU A 19 5.71 -7.99 5.04
N PRO A 20 5.56 -7.59 6.32
CA PRO A 20 5.80 -8.48 7.45
C PRO A 20 5.11 -9.83 7.31
N ALA A 21 5.70 -10.89 7.90
CA ALA A 21 5.20 -12.26 7.80
C ALA A 21 3.73 -12.42 8.26
N CYS A 22 3.26 -11.59 9.19
CA CYS A 22 1.85 -11.59 9.62
C CYS A 22 0.86 -11.21 8.51
N PHE A 23 1.33 -10.67 7.38
CA PHE A 23 0.53 -10.36 6.20
C PHE A 23 0.85 -11.25 5.00
N ALA A 24 1.45 -12.42 5.20
CA ALA A 24 1.89 -13.31 4.11
C ALA A 24 0.78 -13.75 3.13
N ARG A 25 -0.50 -13.61 3.51
CA ARG A 25 -1.66 -13.93 2.65
C ARG A 25 -2.11 -12.77 1.76
N ALA A 26 -1.53 -11.58 1.93
CA ALA A 26 -1.85 -10.40 1.15
C ALA A 26 -0.70 -10.03 0.21
N ALA A 27 -1.04 -9.52 -0.95
CA ALA A 27 -0.10 -8.89 -1.87
C ALA A 27 -0.44 -7.41 -2.00
N VAL A 28 0.57 -6.56 -1.80
CA VAL A 28 0.43 -5.11 -1.98
C VAL A 28 1.24 -4.67 -3.18
N ALA A 29 0.64 -3.88 -4.04
CA ALA A 29 1.31 -3.23 -5.15
C ALA A 29 1.14 -1.71 -5.08
N ILE A 30 2.22 -1.00 -5.38
CA ILE A 30 2.26 0.45 -5.45
C ILE A 30 2.60 0.85 -6.88
N CYS A 31 1.80 1.76 -7.45
CA CYS A 31 2.00 2.31 -8.77
C CYS A 31 2.12 3.83 -8.66
N LYS A 32 3.18 4.42 -9.21
CA LYS A 32 3.42 5.87 -9.13
C LYS A 32 4.09 6.42 -10.38
N LEU A 33 3.91 7.71 -10.58
CA LEU A 33 4.63 8.47 -11.59
C LEU A 33 6.12 8.58 -11.21
N THR A 34 6.99 8.54 -12.22
CA THR A 34 8.45 8.68 -12.08
C THR A 34 8.96 10.00 -12.69
N ALA A 35 8.04 10.81 -13.21
CA ALA A 35 8.28 12.11 -13.79
C ALA A 35 7.19 13.10 -13.35
N PRO A 36 7.49 14.41 -13.29
CA PRO A 36 6.52 15.46 -12.99
C PRO A 36 5.34 15.47 -13.96
N ALA A 37 4.17 15.95 -13.51
CA ALA A 37 2.95 16.01 -14.32
C ALA A 37 3.11 16.66 -15.71
N PRO A 38 3.87 17.77 -15.90
CA PRO A 38 4.08 18.37 -17.22
C PRO A 38 4.86 17.48 -18.21
N GLU A 39 5.61 16.50 -17.70
CA GLU A 39 6.41 15.57 -18.50
C GLU A 39 5.65 14.29 -18.84
N ILE A 40 4.47 14.07 -18.25
CA ILE A 40 3.66 12.88 -18.49
C ILE A 40 3.00 12.98 -19.87
N PRO A 41 3.19 11.96 -20.75
CA PRO A 41 2.54 11.96 -22.07
C PRO A 41 1.02 11.84 -21.95
N PRO A 42 0.26 12.13 -23.03
CA PRO A 42 -1.17 11.90 -23.06
C PRO A 42 -1.54 10.48 -22.61
N LEU A 43 -2.69 10.33 -21.94
CA LEU A 43 -3.08 9.08 -21.27
C LEU A 43 -2.99 7.86 -22.18
N LEU A 44 -3.46 7.96 -23.43
CA LEU A 44 -3.39 6.85 -24.39
C LEU A 44 -1.94 6.42 -24.62
N SER A 45 -1.03 7.35 -24.92
CA SER A 45 0.39 7.07 -25.12
C SER A 45 1.06 6.51 -23.86
N LEU A 46 0.69 7.03 -22.68
CA LEU A 46 1.14 6.51 -21.39
C LEU A 46 0.72 5.04 -21.22
N CYS A 47 -0.55 4.74 -21.49
CA CYS A 47 -1.12 3.41 -21.35
C CYS A 47 -0.48 2.40 -22.31
N THR A 48 -0.30 2.75 -23.59
CA THR A 48 0.18 1.82 -24.62
C THR A 48 1.69 1.59 -24.59
N SER A 49 2.47 2.49 -23.98
CA SER A 49 3.94 2.42 -24.04
C SER A 49 4.68 2.67 -22.73
N GLY A 50 3.99 3.23 -21.72
CA GLY A 50 4.60 3.64 -20.45
C GLY A 50 4.28 2.75 -19.25
N LEU A 51 3.36 1.78 -19.38
CA LEU A 51 2.97 0.91 -18.26
C LEU A 51 3.92 -0.30 -18.10
N PRO A 52 4.56 -0.49 -16.94
CA PRO A 52 5.57 -1.53 -16.77
C PRO A 52 4.96 -2.94 -16.79
N GLY A 53 5.43 -3.76 -17.74
CA GLY A 53 5.01 -5.16 -17.87
C GLY A 53 3.59 -5.33 -18.39
N TYR A 54 3.15 -4.41 -19.25
CA TYR A 54 1.93 -4.51 -20.05
C TYR A 54 2.26 -4.25 -21.53
N SER A 55 1.62 -5.00 -22.40
CA SER A 55 1.63 -4.77 -23.85
C SER A 55 0.77 -3.55 -24.23
N ALA A 56 0.91 -3.05 -25.45
CA ALA A 56 0.11 -1.95 -25.95
C ALA A 56 -1.41 -2.25 -25.89
N SER A 57 -1.83 -3.45 -26.28
CA SER A 57 -3.24 -3.88 -26.24
C SER A 57 -3.78 -3.98 -24.80
N GLU A 58 -2.97 -4.45 -23.86
CA GLU A 58 -3.36 -4.46 -22.44
C GLU A 58 -3.44 -3.04 -21.88
N GLY A 59 -2.53 -2.15 -22.33
CA GLY A 59 -2.56 -0.72 -22.06
C GLY A 59 -3.84 -0.04 -22.56
N GLU A 60 -4.26 -0.33 -23.79
CA GLU A 60 -5.48 0.22 -24.40
C GLU A 60 -6.71 -0.08 -23.53
N ALA A 61 -6.80 -1.28 -22.94
CA ALA A 61 -7.90 -1.65 -22.05
C ALA A 61 -8.01 -0.72 -20.82
N PHE A 62 -6.88 -0.33 -20.22
CA PHE A 62 -6.88 0.65 -19.12
C PHE A 62 -7.35 2.02 -19.59
N SER A 63 -6.85 2.49 -20.74
CA SER A 63 -7.23 3.80 -21.29
C SER A 63 -8.71 3.86 -21.69
N ALA A 64 -9.23 2.78 -22.28
CA ALA A 64 -10.62 2.66 -22.67
C ALA A 64 -11.55 2.68 -21.45
N ALA A 65 -11.20 1.93 -20.39
CA ALA A 65 -11.94 1.94 -19.14
C ALA A 65 -11.93 3.31 -18.44
N ALA A 66 -10.84 4.07 -18.57
CA ALA A 66 -10.74 5.43 -18.03
C ALA A 66 -11.50 6.48 -18.87
N GLY A 67 -11.78 6.21 -20.15
CA GLY A 67 -12.30 7.21 -21.11
C GLY A 67 -13.65 7.82 -20.75
N GLY A 68 -14.47 7.12 -19.96
CA GLY A 68 -15.75 7.63 -19.45
C GLY A 68 -15.65 8.54 -18.23
N LEU A 69 -14.47 8.67 -17.62
CA LEU A 69 -14.25 9.47 -16.43
C LEU A 69 -13.90 10.92 -16.78
N HIS A 70 -14.22 11.84 -15.86
CA HIS A 70 -13.74 13.22 -15.96
C HIS A 70 -12.19 13.24 -16.05
N PRO A 71 -11.57 14.12 -16.87
CA PRO A 71 -10.12 14.10 -17.14
C PRO A 71 -9.23 14.02 -15.89
N ARG A 72 -9.61 14.70 -14.81
CA ARG A 72 -8.86 14.68 -13.53
C ARG A 72 -8.84 13.32 -12.83
N HIS A 73 -9.75 12.40 -13.17
CA HIS A 73 -9.84 11.08 -12.56
C HIS A 73 -9.28 9.96 -13.45
N GLN A 74 -8.93 10.25 -14.71
CA GLN A 74 -8.51 9.22 -15.64
C GLN A 74 -7.14 8.63 -15.28
N LEU A 75 -6.14 9.47 -15.05
CA LEU A 75 -4.79 9.01 -14.68
C LEU A 75 -4.78 8.31 -13.31
N PRO A 76 -5.37 8.87 -12.23
CA PRO A 76 -5.45 8.19 -10.94
C PRO A 76 -6.17 6.84 -11.02
N PHE A 77 -7.23 6.76 -11.82
CA PHE A 77 -7.91 5.50 -12.11
C PHE A 77 -6.95 4.49 -12.74
N VAL A 78 -6.22 4.85 -13.81
CA VAL A 78 -5.26 3.96 -14.47
C VAL A 78 -4.18 3.47 -13.50
N LEU A 79 -3.56 4.37 -12.73
CA LEU A 79 -2.54 3.99 -11.73
C LEU A 79 -3.11 2.98 -10.72
N SER A 80 -4.34 3.19 -10.26
CA SER A 80 -5.01 2.30 -9.30
C SER A 80 -5.33 0.93 -9.89
N ARG A 81 -5.72 0.85 -11.17
CA ARG A 81 -6.00 -0.40 -11.87
C ARG A 81 -4.73 -1.18 -12.19
N VAL A 82 -3.64 -0.49 -12.51
CA VAL A 82 -2.32 -1.11 -12.66
C VAL A 82 -1.84 -1.69 -11.33
N ALA A 83 -1.95 -0.93 -10.22
CA ALA A 83 -1.63 -1.44 -8.89
C ALA A 83 -2.48 -2.67 -8.54
N ALA A 84 -3.80 -2.61 -8.69
CA ALA A 84 -4.70 -3.73 -8.44
C ALA A 84 -4.33 -4.97 -9.25
N SER A 85 -4.08 -4.79 -10.54
CA SER A 85 -3.70 -5.86 -11.46
C SER A 85 -2.39 -6.56 -11.03
N LYS A 86 -1.38 -5.79 -10.61
CA LYS A 86 -0.11 -6.35 -10.11
C LYS A 86 -0.29 -7.07 -8.77
N ALA A 87 -1.10 -6.53 -7.86
CA ALA A 87 -1.42 -7.17 -6.59
C ALA A 87 -2.12 -8.53 -6.80
N ILE A 88 -3.12 -8.58 -7.69
CA ILE A 88 -3.82 -9.82 -8.06
C ILE A 88 -2.84 -10.84 -8.67
N ALA A 89 -2.04 -10.42 -9.66
CA ALA A 89 -1.06 -11.30 -10.30
C ALA A 89 -0.04 -11.87 -9.31
N SER A 90 0.31 -11.12 -8.26
CA SER A 90 1.25 -11.55 -7.23
C SER A 90 0.69 -12.61 -6.28
N LEU A 91 -0.63 -12.66 -6.06
CA LEU A 91 -1.25 -13.73 -5.27
C LEU A 91 -1.17 -15.08 -5.97
N SER A 92 -1.41 -15.11 -7.29
CA SER A 92 -1.49 -16.34 -8.08
C SER A 92 -0.16 -17.10 -8.22
N ARG A 93 0.97 -16.44 -7.95
CA ARG A 93 2.32 -17.04 -8.08
C ARG A 93 2.69 -17.97 -6.92
N GLY A 94 1.94 -17.96 -5.82
CA GLY A 94 2.23 -18.79 -4.64
C GLY A 94 1.86 -20.27 -4.75
N GLU A 95 0.95 -20.66 -5.66
CA GLU A 95 0.30 -21.99 -5.59
C GLU A 95 0.83 -23.06 -6.56
N SER A 96 1.62 -22.73 -7.59
CA SER A 96 2.31 -23.74 -8.43
C SER A 96 3.28 -23.12 -9.43
N SER A 97 4.50 -22.79 -8.97
CA SER A 97 5.54 -22.19 -9.84
C SER A 97 6.22 -23.21 -10.79
N ALA A 98 5.94 -24.51 -10.68
CA ALA A 98 6.60 -25.53 -11.53
C ALA A 98 5.91 -25.79 -12.89
N VAL A 99 4.64 -25.41 -13.08
CA VAL A 99 3.86 -25.80 -14.29
C VAL A 99 3.50 -24.62 -15.20
N GLN A 100 3.46 -23.39 -14.69
CA GLN A 100 3.04 -22.20 -15.46
C GLN A 100 4.15 -21.51 -16.27
N ALA A 101 5.42 -21.87 -16.08
CA ALA A 101 6.53 -21.25 -16.80
C ALA A 101 6.58 -21.53 -18.32
N LYS A 102 5.68 -22.38 -18.86
CA LYS A 102 5.67 -22.82 -20.28
C LYS A 102 4.59 -22.22 -21.18
N ARG A 103 3.67 -21.39 -20.67
CA ARG A 103 2.77 -20.59 -21.52
C ARG A 103 2.99 -19.13 -21.18
N GLY A 104 3.25 -18.30 -22.18
CA GLY A 104 3.39 -16.85 -22.01
C GLY A 104 2.17 -16.28 -21.30
N ALA A 105 2.23 -16.21 -19.97
CA ALA A 105 1.10 -15.84 -19.15
C ALA A 105 0.81 -14.37 -19.42
N SER A 106 -0.33 -14.10 -20.04
CA SER A 106 -0.85 -12.74 -20.21
C SER A 106 -0.84 -12.03 -18.87
N ALA A 107 -0.50 -10.75 -18.85
CA ALA A 107 -0.58 -10.00 -17.62
C ALA A 107 -2.05 -9.96 -17.15
N VAL A 108 -2.26 -9.95 -15.83
CA VAL A 108 -3.59 -9.67 -15.29
C VAL A 108 -3.93 -8.22 -15.64
N VAL A 109 -5.08 -8.00 -16.27
CA VAL A 109 -5.64 -6.67 -16.57
C VAL A 109 -6.97 -6.55 -15.86
N PHE A 110 -6.98 -5.82 -14.75
CA PHE A 110 -8.16 -5.60 -13.93
C PHE A 110 -8.63 -4.15 -14.06
N THR A 111 -9.76 -3.94 -14.73
CA THR A 111 -10.36 -2.60 -14.95
C THR A 111 -11.70 -2.41 -14.24
N ASP A 112 -12.29 -3.51 -13.74
CA ASP A 112 -13.59 -3.56 -13.08
C ASP A 112 -13.62 -2.95 -11.66
N HIS A 113 -14.82 -2.85 -11.10
CA HIS A 113 -15.03 -2.50 -9.70
C HIS A 113 -14.47 -3.57 -8.75
N ARG A 114 -13.99 -3.17 -7.56
CA ARG A 114 -13.33 -4.08 -6.61
C ARG A 114 -14.22 -5.25 -6.17
N GLU A 115 -15.54 -5.04 -6.17
CA GLU A 115 -16.57 -6.02 -5.83
C GLU A 115 -16.61 -7.19 -6.83
N MET A 116 -16.06 -7.01 -8.03
CA MET A 116 -15.93 -8.06 -9.05
C MET A 116 -14.68 -8.92 -8.87
N ALA A 117 -13.67 -8.45 -8.12
CA ALA A 117 -12.41 -9.18 -7.93
C ALA A 117 -12.60 -10.59 -7.33
N PRO A 118 -13.52 -10.82 -6.36
CA PRO A 118 -13.81 -12.17 -5.88
C PRO A 118 -14.26 -13.10 -7.02
N LYS A 119 -15.19 -12.63 -7.85
CA LYS A 119 -15.77 -13.41 -8.97
C LYS A 119 -14.77 -13.71 -10.07
N LEU A 120 -13.96 -12.72 -10.44
CA LEU A 120 -13.06 -12.81 -11.58
C LEU A 120 -11.71 -13.46 -11.22
N HIS A 121 -11.24 -13.29 -9.99
CA HIS A 121 -9.87 -13.62 -9.60
C HIS A 121 -9.75 -14.40 -8.28
N GLY A 122 -10.87 -14.72 -7.60
CA GLY A 122 -10.84 -15.46 -6.34
C GLY A 122 -10.19 -14.69 -5.18
N CYS A 123 -10.09 -13.36 -5.29
CA CYS A 123 -9.47 -12.51 -4.29
C CYS A 123 -10.36 -11.30 -3.93
N ARG A 124 -10.26 -10.85 -2.68
CA ARG A 124 -10.76 -9.54 -2.25
C ARG A 124 -9.71 -8.48 -2.55
N LEU A 125 -10.16 -7.23 -2.66
CA LEU A 125 -9.33 -6.12 -3.10
C LEU A 125 -9.71 -4.82 -2.37
N SER A 126 -8.70 -4.08 -1.94
CA SER A 126 -8.84 -2.69 -1.49
C SER A 126 -7.92 -1.82 -2.32
N ILE A 127 -8.47 -0.70 -2.80
CA ILE A 127 -7.85 0.18 -3.81
C ILE A 127 -7.92 1.61 -3.29
N THR A 128 -6.86 2.36 -3.53
CA THR A 128 -6.80 3.79 -3.22
C THR A 128 -5.90 4.50 -4.24
N HIS A 129 -6.08 5.80 -4.41
CA HIS A 129 -5.23 6.62 -5.26
C HIS A 129 -5.24 8.08 -4.84
N GLU A 130 -4.16 8.74 -5.22
CA GLU A 130 -3.97 10.17 -5.30
C GLU A 130 -3.60 10.52 -6.75
N ASP A 131 -3.37 11.81 -7.04
CA ASP A 131 -3.12 12.29 -8.40
C ASP A 131 -1.93 11.61 -9.11
N SER A 132 -0.89 11.22 -8.35
CA SER A 132 0.39 10.72 -8.90
C SER A 132 0.83 9.37 -8.35
N VAL A 133 0.03 8.75 -7.47
CA VAL A 133 0.32 7.46 -6.84
C VAL A 133 -0.96 6.71 -6.54
N ALA A 134 -0.92 5.40 -6.64
CA ALA A 134 -1.99 4.53 -6.25
C ALA A 134 -1.45 3.28 -5.57
N ALA A 135 -2.27 2.70 -4.70
CA ALA A 135 -1.95 1.48 -3.98
C ALA A 135 -3.11 0.51 -4.05
N SER A 136 -2.79 -0.78 -4.01
CA SER A 136 -3.80 -1.83 -3.90
C SER A 136 -3.28 -2.97 -3.06
N VAL A 137 -4.16 -3.53 -2.24
CA VAL A 137 -3.94 -4.78 -1.52
C VAL A 137 -4.95 -5.80 -1.99
N ALA A 138 -4.45 -6.97 -2.39
CA ALA A 138 -5.27 -8.12 -2.75
C ALA A 138 -5.01 -9.26 -1.74
N TRP A 139 -6.05 -10.03 -1.40
CA TRP A 139 -5.93 -11.21 -0.55
C TRP A 139 -6.98 -12.26 -0.95
N PRO A 140 -6.73 -13.58 -0.74
CA PRO A 140 -7.64 -14.62 -1.19
C PRO A 140 -9.00 -14.55 -0.49
N VAL A 141 -10.06 -14.95 -1.19
CA VAL A 141 -11.38 -15.17 -0.57
C VAL A 141 -11.31 -16.43 0.30
N SER A 142 -11.83 -16.32 1.51
CA SER A 142 -12.05 -17.41 2.45
C SER A 142 -12.87 -18.54 1.84
N LEU A 143 -12.39 -19.79 1.90
CA LEU A 143 -13.15 -20.97 1.42
C LEU A 143 -14.41 -21.27 2.25
N SER A 144 -14.56 -20.64 3.42
CA SER A 144 -15.70 -20.76 4.32
C SER A 144 -16.85 -19.79 4.02
N ASP A 145 -16.79 -19.00 2.94
CA ASP A 145 -17.88 -18.12 2.53
C ASP A 145 -19.02 -18.93 1.86
N PRO A 146 -20.20 -19.10 2.52
CA PRO A 146 -21.28 -19.93 2.01
C PRO A 146 -21.90 -19.38 0.71
N SER A 147 -21.61 -18.12 0.36
CA SER A 147 -22.02 -17.53 -0.92
C SER A 147 -21.28 -18.10 -2.15
N TYR A 148 -20.24 -18.91 -1.93
CA TYR A 148 -19.38 -19.47 -2.98
C TYR A 148 -19.53 -20.98 -3.19
N PHE A 149 -20.41 -21.67 -2.43
CA PHE A 149 -20.72 -23.08 -2.64
C PHE A 149 -21.72 -23.28 -3.79
N SER A 150 -21.31 -22.86 -4.99
CA SER A 150 -21.81 -23.40 -6.24
C SER A 150 -20.63 -23.40 -7.19
N VAL A 151 -20.29 -24.58 -7.71
CA VAL A 151 -19.20 -24.83 -8.67
C VAL A 151 -17.81 -25.02 -8.05
N ARG A 152 -17.61 -26.15 -7.36
CA ARG A 152 -16.38 -26.97 -7.47
C ARG A 152 -16.59 -28.34 -6.81
N ASN A 153 -17.37 -29.20 -7.46
CA ASN A 153 -17.28 -30.63 -7.25
C ASN A 153 -16.15 -31.16 -8.13
N SER A 154 -15.04 -31.59 -7.52
CA SER A 154 -14.17 -32.72 -7.92
C SER A 154 -12.67 -32.43 -7.72
N LEU A 155 -12.05 -32.94 -6.63
CA LEU A 155 -10.90 -33.86 -6.59
C LEU A 155 -10.35 -34.05 -5.15
N PRO A 156 -9.53 -35.08 -4.86
CA PRO A 156 -9.63 -35.89 -3.64
C PRO A 156 -8.55 -35.54 -2.60
N GLY A 157 -8.84 -35.88 -1.35
CA GLY A 157 -7.92 -35.71 -0.23
C GLY A 157 -6.69 -36.61 -0.33
N VAL A 158 -5.55 -36.10 0.13
CA VAL A 158 -4.40 -36.91 0.53
C VAL A 158 -3.74 -36.26 1.75
N LEU A 159 -3.71 -37.03 2.84
CA LEU A 159 -2.96 -36.82 4.08
C LEU A 159 -1.45 -37.01 3.86
N GLY A 160 -0.61 -36.25 4.56
CA GLY A 160 0.83 -36.53 4.62
C GLY A 160 1.54 -35.77 5.74
N HIS A 161 1.88 -36.48 6.81
CA HIS A 161 2.74 -36.07 7.91
C HIS A 161 4.23 -36.02 7.50
N GLY A 162 5.00 -35.11 8.09
CA GLY A 162 6.47 -35.14 8.04
C GLY A 162 7.13 -33.96 8.75
N THR A 163 7.46 -34.12 10.03
CA THR A 163 8.44 -33.31 10.79
C THR A 163 9.87 -33.69 10.34
N LYS A 164 10.93 -32.85 10.31
CA LYS A 164 11.53 -31.96 11.34
C LYS A 164 12.85 -31.31 10.75
N PRO A 165 13.73 -30.58 11.50
CA PRO A 165 13.86 -29.12 11.54
C PRO A 165 15.24 -28.54 11.11
N GLY A 166 15.36 -27.20 11.01
CA GLY A 166 16.65 -26.51 11.21
C GLY A 166 16.83 -25.17 10.48
N ALA A 167 16.64 -24.05 11.21
CA ALA A 167 17.43 -22.81 11.18
C ALA A 167 16.65 -21.70 11.90
N SER A 168 17.22 -21.19 12.99
CA SER A 168 16.59 -20.21 13.88
C SER A 168 16.52 -18.82 13.23
N HIS A 169 15.36 -18.51 12.64
CA HIS A 169 14.85 -17.15 12.49
C HIS A 169 13.51 -17.06 13.20
N SER A 170 13.28 -15.95 13.90
CA SER A 170 12.09 -15.64 14.69
C SER A 170 10.81 -16.20 14.07
N THR A 171 10.36 -17.34 14.58
CA THR A 171 9.10 -17.97 14.21
C THR A 171 8.00 -17.33 15.03
N LEU A 172 7.42 -16.27 14.49
CA LEU A 172 6.01 -15.98 14.77
C LEU A 172 5.27 -17.28 14.44
N ALA A 173 4.67 -17.93 15.44
CA ALA A 173 4.07 -19.24 15.26
C ALA A 173 3.08 -19.18 14.08
N ALA A 174 3.36 -19.97 13.05
CA ALA A 174 2.50 -20.19 11.89
C ALA A 174 1.19 -20.94 12.26
N ALA A 175 0.73 -20.78 13.49
CA ALA A 175 -0.31 -21.56 14.14
C ALA A 175 -1.34 -20.63 14.79
N THR A 176 -2.14 -19.99 13.93
CA THR A 176 -3.54 -19.54 14.07
C THR A 176 -3.75 -18.47 13.00
N ALA A 177 -3.72 -18.92 11.74
CA ALA A 177 -4.01 -18.09 10.57
C ALA A 177 -5.50 -17.72 10.57
N GLY A 178 -5.89 -16.82 11.47
CA GLY A 178 -7.14 -16.09 11.34
C GLY A 178 -7.19 -15.48 9.94
N GLU A 179 -8.34 -15.56 9.31
CA GLU A 179 -8.56 -14.80 8.09
C GLU A 179 -8.54 -13.31 8.47
N PHE A 180 -7.97 -12.47 7.63
CA PHE A 180 -7.95 -11.02 7.82
C PHE A 180 -8.70 -10.34 6.68
N ALA A 181 -9.41 -9.26 7.01
CA ALA A 181 -9.80 -8.25 6.02
C ALA A 181 -8.72 -7.17 5.98
N TYR A 182 -8.45 -6.65 4.78
CA TYR A 182 -7.42 -5.63 4.57
C TYR A 182 -8.03 -4.35 3.99
N ALA A 183 -7.44 -3.23 4.35
CA ALA A 183 -7.70 -1.94 3.72
C ALA A 183 -6.37 -1.24 3.45
N ILE A 184 -6.30 -0.50 2.35
CA ILE A 184 -5.14 0.31 2.02
C ILE A 184 -5.56 1.73 1.72
N ASP A 185 -4.75 2.69 2.14
CA ASP A 185 -4.91 4.10 1.83
C ASP A 185 -3.57 4.75 1.48
N VAL A 186 -3.63 5.82 0.70
CA VAL A 186 -2.48 6.65 0.34
C VAL A 186 -2.89 8.09 0.54
N ALA A 187 -2.07 8.84 1.26
CA ALA A 187 -2.33 10.24 1.57
C ALA A 187 -1.18 11.13 1.10
N SER A 188 -1.51 12.13 0.29
CA SER A 188 -0.60 13.21 -0.12
C SER A 188 -0.29 14.12 1.08
N VAL A 189 0.96 14.12 1.55
CA VAL A 189 1.36 15.01 2.66
C VAL A 189 1.21 16.49 2.25
N ALA A 190 1.50 16.80 0.98
CA ALA A 190 1.34 18.12 0.40
C ALA A 190 -0.12 18.60 0.42
N ASP A 191 -1.08 17.73 0.06
CA ASP A 191 -2.50 18.10 0.07
C ASP A 191 -3.07 18.21 1.47
N ILE A 192 -2.67 17.32 2.37
CA ILE A 192 -3.04 17.40 3.79
C ILE A 192 -2.58 18.74 4.37
N HIS A 193 -1.33 19.14 4.11
CA HIS A 193 -0.83 20.46 4.50
C HIS A 193 -1.67 21.59 3.89
N ARG A 194 -1.85 21.59 2.57
CA ARG A 194 -2.64 22.60 1.84
C ARG A 194 -4.05 22.76 2.41
N VAL A 195 -4.75 21.64 2.66
CA VAL A 195 -6.13 21.66 3.18
C VAL A 195 -6.15 22.21 4.61
N ARG A 196 -5.24 21.75 5.48
CA ARG A 196 -5.15 22.26 6.85
C ARG A 196 -4.81 23.75 6.88
N SER A 197 -3.87 24.21 6.06
CA SER A 197 -3.48 25.63 5.99
C SER A 197 -4.64 26.50 5.51
N ARG A 198 -5.44 26.00 4.56
CA ARG A 198 -6.62 26.71 4.05
C ARG A 198 -7.81 26.66 5.02
N PHE A 199 -7.95 25.56 5.76
CA PHE A 199 -9.08 25.31 6.65
C PHE A 199 -8.59 24.77 8.01
N PRO A 200 -8.05 25.64 8.89
CA PRO A 200 -7.45 25.21 10.16
C PRO A 200 -8.37 24.39 11.06
N GLN A 201 -9.69 24.66 11.00
CA GLN A 201 -10.70 23.91 11.73
C GLN A 201 -10.76 22.43 11.33
N PHE A 202 -10.39 22.07 10.09
CA PHE A 202 -10.29 20.66 9.69
C PHE A 202 -9.08 19.99 10.31
N GLY A 203 -7.95 20.70 10.46
CA GLY A 203 -6.80 20.18 11.20
C GLY A 203 -7.14 19.78 12.64
N GLN A 204 -7.92 20.62 13.34
CA GLN A 204 -8.38 20.34 14.71
C GLN A 204 -9.37 19.16 14.76
N ARG A 205 -10.23 19.04 13.74
CA ARG A 205 -11.28 18.01 13.68
C ARG A 205 -10.76 16.65 13.22
N TRP A 206 -9.71 16.64 12.39
CA TRP A 206 -9.05 15.41 11.95
C TRP A 206 -8.22 14.77 13.06
N MET A 207 -7.83 15.53 14.07
CA MET A 207 -7.00 15.04 15.16
C MET A 207 -7.31 15.72 16.50
N PRO A 208 -8.47 15.47 17.12
CA PRO A 208 -8.78 16.03 18.45
C PRO A 208 -7.80 15.57 19.55
N GLN A 209 -6.96 14.56 19.29
CA GLN A 209 -6.06 13.96 20.30
C GLN A 209 -4.59 13.88 19.90
N CYS A 210 -4.19 14.28 18.69
CA CYS A 210 -2.76 14.27 18.32
C CYS A 210 -2.07 15.51 18.89
N ALA A 211 -1.62 15.39 20.13
CA ALA A 211 -0.71 16.36 20.71
C ALA A 211 0.64 16.26 19.99
N THR A 212 0.89 17.15 19.03
CA THR A 212 2.21 17.28 18.39
C THR A 212 3.17 18.09 19.27
N ALA A 213 3.11 17.92 20.59
CA ALA A 213 4.07 18.50 21.54
C ALA A 213 5.42 17.75 21.46
N ALA A 214 5.87 17.48 20.24
CA ALA A 214 7.14 16.84 19.94
C ALA A 214 8.26 17.85 20.18
N SER A 215 9.35 17.39 20.80
CA SER A 215 10.54 18.24 20.92
C SER A 215 11.14 18.51 19.52
N ALA A 216 11.94 19.56 19.39
CA ALA A 216 12.69 19.81 18.15
C ALA A 216 13.62 18.65 17.77
N GLU A 217 14.03 17.81 18.73
CA GLU A 217 14.77 16.59 18.44
C GLU A 217 13.87 15.50 17.84
N ASP A 218 12.67 15.30 18.40
CA ASP A 218 11.69 14.33 17.89
C ASP A 218 11.25 14.68 16.47
N VAL A 219 11.02 15.97 16.18
CA VAL A 219 10.70 16.48 14.85
C VAL A 219 11.81 16.12 13.85
N ARG A 220 13.06 16.49 14.16
CA ARG A 220 14.22 16.19 13.29
C ARG A 220 14.41 14.70 13.09
N ARG A 221 14.29 13.91 14.17
CA ARG A 221 14.41 12.45 14.11
C ARG A 221 13.31 11.83 13.24
N GLY A 222 12.07 12.28 13.39
CA GLY A 222 10.94 11.81 12.59
C GLY A 222 11.11 12.12 11.10
N LEU A 223 11.47 13.37 10.76
CA LEU A 223 11.72 13.75 9.36
C LEU A 223 12.93 13.01 8.76
N ALA A 224 14.02 12.88 9.51
CA ALA A 224 15.18 12.10 9.10
C ALA A 224 14.83 10.62 8.84
N CYS A 225 13.95 10.04 9.66
CA CYS A 225 13.46 8.68 9.46
C CYS A 225 12.72 8.50 8.12
N LEU A 226 11.93 9.48 7.69
CA LEU A 226 11.23 9.47 6.40
C LEU A 226 12.18 9.64 5.22
N GLN A 227 13.18 10.50 5.37
CA GLN A 227 14.13 10.89 4.33
C GLN A 227 15.19 9.84 4.07
N LYS A 228 15.49 8.98 5.06
CA LYS A 228 16.49 7.91 4.92
C LYS A 228 16.09 7.03 3.73
N LYS A 229 16.79 7.23 2.62
CA LYS A 229 16.71 6.38 1.44
C LYS A 229 17.06 4.99 1.94
N GLN A 230 16.09 4.08 1.92
CA GLN A 230 16.37 2.69 2.28
C GLN A 230 17.31 2.14 1.22
N SER A 231 18.58 2.15 1.57
CA SER A 231 19.65 1.48 0.85
C SER A 231 19.66 0.05 1.36
N GLU A 232 18.64 -0.74 1.03
CA GLU A 232 18.50 -2.14 1.45
C GLU A 232 17.34 -2.77 0.66
N ASP A 233 17.62 -3.13 -0.59
CA ASP A 233 16.91 -4.18 -1.34
C ASP A 233 17.77 -4.75 -2.48
N MET A 234 19.09 -4.55 -2.42
CA MET A 234 20.08 -5.01 -3.42
C MET A 234 21.22 -5.84 -2.82
N ASP A 235 21.18 -6.17 -1.52
CA ASP A 235 22.15 -7.08 -0.91
C ASP A 235 21.40 -8.25 -0.25
N GLU A 236 21.01 -9.22 -1.07
CA GLU A 236 20.90 -10.63 -0.70
C GLU A 236 20.72 -11.47 -1.97
N GLY A 237 21.78 -12.15 -2.41
CA GLY A 237 21.70 -13.42 -3.14
C GLY A 237 22.09 -13.41 -4.63
N GLY A 238 23.38 -13.62 -4.91
CA GLY A 238 23.84 -14.17 -6.18
C GLY A 238 25.29 -13.79 -6.50
N GLU A 239 26.22 -14.72 -6.29
CA GLU A 239 27.61 -14.61 -6.79
C GLU A 239 27.62 -14.22 -8.28
N PRO A 240 28.53 -13.32 -8.71
CA PRO A 240 28.68 -13.02 -10.12
C PRO A 240 29.46 -14.15 -10.81
N ASP A 241 28.79 -14.90 -11.66
CA ASP A 241 29.46 -15.71 -12.68
C ASP A 241 30.20 -14.75 -13.62
N GLU A 242 31.52 -14.82 -13.60
CA GLU A 242 32.42 -13.99 -14.38
C GLU A 242 32.25 -14.30 -15.88
N ARG A 243 31.62 -13.40 -16.64
CA ARG A 243 31.95 -13.09 -18.04
C ARG A 243 31.23 -11.85 -18.58
N GLU A 244 32.03 -10.80 -18.76
CA GLU A 244 32.00 -9.81 -19.84
C GLU A 244 30.69 -9.10 -20.20
N CYS A 245 30.57 -7.81 -19.85
CA CYS A 245 31.05 -6.72 -20.70
C CYS A 245 30.71 -5.37 -20.06
N SER A 246 31.74 -4.62 -19.70
CA SER A 246 31.68 -3.34 -19.01
C SER A 246 31.25 -2.22 -19.96
N VAL A 247 30.05 -1.68 -19.76
CA VAL A 247 29.73 -0.29 -20.13
C VAL A 247 29.14 0.40 -18.90
N ARG A 248 30.04 1.01 -18.12
CA ARG A 248 29.70 2.02 -17.10
C ARG A 248 29.02 3.19 -17.80
N ALA A 249 27.69 3.19 -17.85
CA ALA A 249 26.90 4.35 -18.25
C ALA A 249 26.59 5.18 -17.01
N ASN A 250 27.40 6.21 -16.78
CA ASN A 250 27.09 7.33 -15.89
C ASN A 250 25.86 8.09 -16.43
N SER A 251 24.65 7.73 -16.01
CA SER A 251 23.51 8.65 -16.09
C SER A 251 23.42 9.41 -14.77
N ARG A 252 24.00 10.61 -14.72
CA ARG A 252 23.70 11.62 -13.70
C ARG A 252 22.24 12.06 -13.85
N LYS A 253 21.29 11.25 -13.39
CA LYS A 253 19.99 11.76 -12.94
C LYS A 253 20.31 12.50 -11.64
N GLY A 254 20.20 13.83 -11.63
CA GLY A 254 20.40 14.61 -10.41
C GLY A 254 19.60 13.97 -9.29
N ALA A 255 20.23 13.67 -8.16
CA ALA A 255 19.53 13.04 -7.06
C ALA A 255 18.41 13.99 -6.62
N SER A 256 17.16 13.58 -6.82
CA SER A 256 16.01 14.36 -6.38
C SER A 256 16.12 14.65 -4.89
N LEU A 257 15.96 15.91 -4.51
CA LEU A 257 16.07 16.37 -3.14
C LEU A 257 14.82 15.90 -2.39
N ARG A 258 15.06 14.97 -1.45
CA ARG A 258 14.10 14.61 -0.39
C ARG A 258 14.32 15.44 0.88
N GLY A 259 15.48 16.09 0.99
CA GLY A 259 15.72 17.13 2.00
C GLY A 259 14.86 18.34 1.70
N GLU A 260 14.29 18.97 2.73
CA GLU A 260 13.61 20.28 2.61
C GLU A 260 12.43 20.29 1.62
N TRP A 261 11.86 19.12 1.28
CA TRP A 261 10.73 19.00 0.35
C TRP A 261 9.55 19.90 0.71
N TRP A 262 9.38 20.19 2.01
CA TRP A 262 8.32 21.01 2.56
C TRP A 262 8.45 22.49 2.21
N GLU A 263 9.65 22.96 1.85
CA GLU A 263 9.90 24.34 1.38
C GLU A 263 9.48 24.53 -0.08
N HIS A 264 9.39 23.42 -0.82
CA HIS A 264 9.09 23.40 -2.25
C HIS A 264 7.63 23.04 -2.56
N LEU A 265 6.78 22.97 -1.54
CA LEU A 265 5.35 22.78 -1.73
C LEU A 265 4.72 24.02 -2.40
N PRO A 266 3.61 23.86 -3.16
CA PRO A 266 2.83 25.00 -3.66
C PRO A 266 2.37 25.95 -2.54
N THR A 267 2.17 25.42 -1.34
CA THR A 267 1.99 26.17 -0.10
C THR A 267 3.07 25.67 0.87
N PRO A 268 4.22 26.36 0.99
CA PRO A 268 5.32 25.89 1.82
C PRO A 268 4.91 25.67 3.29
N CYS A 269 5.54 24.71 3.96
CA CYS A 269 5.46 24.63 5.41
C CYS A 269 6.28 25.77 6.02
N VAL A 270 5.81 26.32 7.15
CA VAL A 270 6.49 27.47 7.79
C VAL A 270 7.69 27.04 8.66
N SER A 271 7.84 25.75 8.95
CA SER A 271 8.92 25.18 9.74
C SER A 271 9.01 23.66 9.58
N GLU A 272 10.11 23.04 10.04
CA GLU A 272 10.22 21.58 10.16
C GLU A 272 9.11 20.98 11.04
N ALA A 273 8.73 21.66 12.12
CA ALA A 273 7.66 21.21 13.01
C ALA A 273 6.31 21.17 12.28
N ASP A 274 6.07 22.13 11.38
CA ASP A 274 4.87 22.18 10.56
C ASP A 274 4.85 21.08 9.48
N ALA A 275 6.00 20.82 8.86
CA ALA A 275 6.18 19.69 7.93
C ALA A 275 5.96 18.35 8.64
N TYR A 276 6.54 18.16 9.82
CA TYR A 276 6.36 16.98 10.65
C TYR A 276 4.88 16.79 11.04
N ALA A 277 4.20 17.86 11.47
CA ALA A 277 2.78 17.80 11.78
C ALA A 277 1.93 17.40 10.56
N SER A 278 2.29 17.87 9.36
CA SER A 278 1.63 17.46 8.10
C SER A 278 1.80 15.97 7.83
N VAL A 279 2.98 15.41 8.10
CA VAL A 279 3.20 13.97 7.97
C VAL A 279 2.36 13.21 8.98
N VAL A 280 2.41 13.58 10.26
CA VAL A 280 1.59 12.93 11.31
C VAL A 280 0.11 12.93 10.92
N LEU A 281 -0.39 14.05 10.41
CA LEU A 281 -1.75 14.16 9.89
C LEU A 281 -2.04 13.19 8.74
N ALA A 282 -1.15 13.09 7.76
CA ALA A 282 -1.31 12.18 6.64
C ALA A 282 -1.31 10.70 7.10
N GLN A 283 -0.47 10.36 8.07
CA GLN A 283 -0.45 9.04 8.71
C GLN A 283 -1.78 8.70 9.38
N HIS A 284 -2.29 9.63 10.17
CA HIS A 284 -3.56 9.46 10.87
C HIS A 284 -4.70 9.38 9.87
N TRP A 285 -4.76 10.30 8.89
CA TRP A 285 -5.76 10.30 7.84
C TRP A 285 -5.86 8.94 7.15
N GLY A 286 -4.72 8.38 6.71
CA GLY A 286 -4.68 7.06 6.11
C GLY A 286 -5.19 5.96 7.05
N ALA A 287 -4.85 6.00 8.34
CA ALA A 287 -5.36 5.04 9.33
C ALA A 287 -6.89 5.11 9.45
N ARG A 288 -7.45 6.33 9.48
CA ARG A 288 -8.89 6.57 9.54
C ARG A 288 -9.60 6.08 8.28
N GLU A 289 -9.10 6.42 7.10
CA GLU A 289 -9.67 5.97 5.82
C GLU A 289 -9.63 4.44 5.68
N CYS A 290 -8.53 3.81 6.13
CA CYS A 290 -8.45 2.37 6.22
C CYS A 290 -9.50 1.77 7.16
N ALA A 291 -9.70 2.35 8.35
CA ALA A 291 -10.71 1.88 9.28
C ALA A 291 -12.14 2.01 8.71
N VAL A 292 -12.45 3.13 8.05
CA VAL A 292 -13.74 3.30 7.33
C VAL A 292 -13.93 2.24 6.26
N LYS A 293 -12.87 1.94 5.48
CA LYS A 293 -12.91 0.90 4.44
C LYS A 293 -13.13 -0.50 5.03
N LEU A 294 -12.59 -0.81 6.21
CA LEU A 294 -12.82 -2.08 6.90
C LEU A 294 -14.26 -2.22 7.43
N VAL A 295 -14.82 -1.12 7.94
CA VAL A 295 -16.20 -1.10 8.46
C VAL A 295 -17.25 -1.11 7.34
N GLY A 296 -16.88 -0.71 6.12
CA GLY A 296 -17.74 -0.78 4.94
C GLY A 296 -18.85 0.29 4.90
N ILE A 297 -18.80 1.30 5.78
CA ILE A 297 -19.83 2.36 5.81
C ILE A 297 -19.34 3.58 5.04
N ALA A 298 -19.88 3.77 3.84
CA ALA A 298 -19.65 4.98 3.05
C ALA A 298 -20.21 6.22 3.79
N GLY A 299 -19.42 7.30 3.83
CA GLY A 299 -19.88 8.61 4.33
C GLY A 299 -19.89 8.80 5.85
N ARG A 300 -19.40 7.83 6.66
CA ARG A 300 -19.16 8.04 8.09
C ARG A 300 -17.73 8.47 8.36
N ALA A 301 -17.54 9.30 9.38
CA ALA A 301 -16.22 9.58 9.93
C ALA A 301 -15.90 8.57 11.03
N PHE A 302 -14.76 7.87 10.89
CA PHE A 302 -14.20 7.06 11.96
C PHE A 302 -13.56 7.99 13.01
N ALA A 303 -13.97 7.82 14.26
CA ALA A 303 -13.66 8.71 15.39
C ALA A 303 -12.47 8.13 16.18
N TYR A 304 -11.37 8.87 16.33
CA TYR A 304 -10.17 8.33 17.01
C TYR A 304 -10.40 7.99 18.49
N GLU A 305 -11.43 8.57 19.11
CA GLU A 305 -11.84 8.27 20.48
C GLU A 305 -12.18 6.78 20.69
N CYS A 306 -12.50 6.05 19.62
CA CYS A 306 -12.80 4.62 19.69
C CYS A 306 -11.54 3.74 19.71
N VAL A 307 -10.36 4.28 19.36
CA VAL A 307 -9.10 3.56 19.21
C VAL A 307 -8.32 3.60 20.51
N ARG A 308 -7.99 2.44 21.07
CA ARG A 308 -7.24 2.31 22.33
C ARG A 308 -6.02 1.42 22.13
N ALA A 309 -4.98 1.66 22.91
CA ALA A 309 -3.89 0.70 23.03
C ALA A 309 -4.47 -0.63 23.55
N PRO A 310 -4.17 -1.77 22.91
CA PRO A 310 -4.65 -3.05 23.39
C PRO A 310 -4.11 -3.29 24.81
N PRO A 311 -4.90 -3.90 25.71
CA PRO A 311 -4.41 -4.26 27.03
C PRO A 311 -3.22 -5.23 26.88
N PRO A 312 -2.23 -5.20 27.79
CA PRO A 312 -1.14 -6.17 27.78
C PRO A 312 -1.73 -7.57 27.92
N ARG A 313 -1.76 -8.34 26.83
CA ARG A 313 -2.21 -9.72 26.85
C ARG A 313 -1.09 -10.61 27.36
N ASN A 314 -1.36 -11.37 28.42
CA ASN A 314 -0.48 -12.44 28.90
C ASN A 314 -0.51 -13.69 28.00
N ASP A 315 -1.47 -13.76 27.07
CA ASP A 315 -1.66 -14.89 26.17
C ASP A 315 -1.02 -14.60 24.80
N GLY A 316 0.11 -15.25 24.54
CA GLY A 316 1.06 -15.00 23.45
C GLY A 316 0.59 -15.24 22.00
N VAL A 317 -0.70 -15.07 21.71
CA VAL A 317 -1.28 -15.34 20.38
C VAL A 317 -1.24 -14.11 19.46
N MET A 318 -1.04 -12.90 19.99
CA MET A 318 -0.76 -11.68 19.19
C MET A 318 0.53 -10.98 19.66
N ALA A 319 1.63 -11.58 19.20
CA ALA A 319 2.89 -11.03 18.71
C ALA A 319 3.73 -10.08 19.60
N VAL A 320 4.77 -10.68 20.17
CA VAL A 320 6.12 -10.11 20.31
C VAL A 320 6.46 -9.28 19.05
N GLY A 321 6.40 -7.94 19.13
CA GLY A 321 6.86 -7.04 18.06
C GLY A 321 5.89 -5.97 17.54
N SER A 322 4.64 -5.89 18.01
CA SER A 322 3.75 -4.76 17.66
C SER A 322 3.80 -3.62 18.68
N ALA A 323 3.78 -2.37 18.23
CA ALA A 323 3.67 -1.19 19.07
C ALA A 323 2.19 -0.80 19.29
N PRO A 324 1.84 -0.17 20.43
CA PRO A 324 0.50 0.41 20.59
C PRO A 324 0.32 1.54 19.58
N PHE A 325 -0.85 1.62 18.95
CA PHE A 325 -1.21 2.80 18.16
C PHE A 325 -1.25 4.02 19.08
N THR A 326 -0.55 5.08 18.68
CA THR A 326 -0.51 6.33 19.45
C THR A 326 -0.86 7.48 18.52
N VAL A 327 -1.30 8.57 19.14
CA VAL A 327 -1.60 9.85 18.47
C VAL A 327 -0.34 10.64 18.07
N SER A 328 0.84 10.06 18.31
CA SER A 328 2.15 10.61 17.92
C SER A 328 2.57 10.08 16.55
N PHE A 329 3.72 10.53 16.05
CA PHE A 329 4.29 10.02 14.81
C PHE A 329 4.47 8.50 14.85
N MET A 330 3.96 7.84 13.81
CA MET A 330 4.18 6.42 13.57
C MET A 330 5.46 6.23 12.78
N ALA A 331 6.36 5.40 13.30
CA ALA A 331 7.57 5.00 12.63
C ALA A 331 7.23 4.14 11.39
N PRO A 332 7.81 4.45 10.22
CA PRO A 332 7.69 3.62 9.03
C PRO A 332 8.09 2.18 9.30
N LYS A 333 7.44 1.25 8.58
CA LYS A 333 7.65 -0.19 8.63
C LYS A 333 7.50 -0.81 10.04
N THR A 334 6.80 -0.13 10.93
CA THR A 334 6.42 -0.66 12.25
C THR A 334 4.97 -1.11 12.22
N LEU A 335 4.70 -2.27 12.82
CA LEU A 335 3.34 -2.77 13.01
C LEU A 335 2.75 -2.16 14.28
N TYR A 336 1.66 -1.42 14.12
CA TYR A 336 0.89 -0.84 15.21
C TYR A 336 -0.41 -1.61 15.42
N CYS A 337 -0.81 -1.78 16.66
CA CYS A 337 -2.07 -2.46 17.02
C CYS A 337 -2.95 -1.55 17.87
N ALA A 338 -4.24 -1.62 17.62
CA ALA A 338 -5.25 -0.91 18.38
C ALA A 338 -6.51 -1.73 18.57
N GLU A 339 -7.11 -1.63 19.75
CA GLU A 339 -8.46 -2.10 20.02
C GLU A 339 -9.47 -1.01 19.65
N VAL A 340 -10.55 -1.40 18.98
CA VAL A 340 -11.64 -0.51 18.59
C VAL A 340 -12.80 -0.74 19.55
N SER A 341 -13.39 0.33 20.08
CA SER A 341 -14.46 0.26 21.08
C SER A 341 -15.75 0.98 20.63
N GLY A 342 -16.85 0.75 21.35
CA GLY A 342 -18.12 1.46 21.13
C GLY A 342 -18.83 1.09 19.82
N VAL A 343 -19.41 2.09 19.15
CA VAL A 343 -20.21 1.91 17.92
C VAL A 343 -19.37 1.34 16.78
N GLU A 344 -18.10 1.74 16.67
CA GLU A 344 -17.20 1.24 15.62
C GLU A 344 -16.84 -0.23 15.83
N ALA A 345 -16.71 -0.68 17.08
CA ALA A 345 -16.52 -2.10 17.40
C ALA A 345 -17.72 -2.94 16.96
N SER A 346 -18.94 -2.42 17.20
CA SER A 346 -20.18 -3.07 16.77
C SER A 346 -20.26 -3.12 15.25
N ALA A 347 -19.81 -2.08 14.57
CA ALA A 347 -19.80 -2.02 13.10
C ALA A 347 -18.78 -3.00 12.49
N LEU A 348 -17.60 -3.16 13.11
CA LEU A 348 -16.65 -4.23 12.74
C LEU A 348 -17.28 -5.61 12.94
N ALA A 349 -17.95 -5.86 14.08
CA ALA A 349 -18.60 -7.12 14.35
C ALA A 349 -19.70 -7.46 13.33
N LEU A 350 -20.45 -6.45 12.83
CA LEU A 350 -21.42 -6.63 11.73
C LEU A 350 -20.77 -7.08 10.42
N GLN A 351 -19.50 -6.73 10.19
CA GLN A 351 -18.69 -7.24 9.07
C GLN A 351 -18.01 -8.58 9.37
N GLY A 352 -18.30 -9.19 10.53
CA GLY A 352 -17.66 -10.41 11.01
C GLY A 352 -16.22 -10.20 11.49
N LEU A 353 -15.81 -8.96 11.76
CA LEU A 353 -14.45 -8.61 12.18
C LEU A 353 -14.37 -8.48 13.70
N GLN A 354 -13.22 -8.86 14.26
CA GLN A 354 -12.89 -8.58 15.65
C GLN A 354 -12.68 -7.07 15.85
N PRO A 355 -12.90 -6.55 17.07
CA PRO A 355 -12.64 -5.17 17.43
C PRO A 355 -11.13 -4.88 17.59
N LEU A 356 -10.29 -5.42 16.70
CA LEU A 356 -8.84 -5.25 16.68
C LEU A 356 -8.43 -4.79 15.28
N VAL A 357 -7.66 -3.71 15.20
CA VAL A 357 -7.10 -3.22 13.95
C VAL A 357 -5.58 -3.13 14.09
N CYS A 358 -4.88 -3.65 13.09
CA CYS A 358 -3.45 -3.50 12.93
C CYS A 358 -3.16 -2.52 11.80
N PHE A 359 -2.17 -1.66 11.97
CA PHE A 359 -1.72 -0.68 10.99
C PHE A 359 -0.24 -0.90 10.65
N TYR A 360 0.09 -0.85 9.38
CA TYR A 360 1.46 -0.92 8.87
C TYR A 360 1.62 0.16 7.80
N MET A 361 2.68 0.94 7.90
CA MET A 361 2.80 2.15 7.10
C MET A 361 4.21 2.38 6.58
N TRP A 362 4.32 3.06 5.45
CA TRP A 362 5.60 3.49 4.87
C TRP A 362 5.40 4.75 4.02
N THR A 363 6.49 5.25 3.47
CA THR A 363 6.48 6.48 2.66
C THR A 363 6.92 6.20 1.24
N GLU A 364 6.10 6.61 0.30
CA GLU A 364 6.41 6.63 -1.12
C GLU A 364 6.82 8.03 -1.53
N TRP A 365 7.95 8.12 -2.21
CA TRP A 365 8.44 9.38 -2.80
C TRP A 365 8.08 9.41 -4.27
N VAL A 366 7.44 10.50 -4.70
CA VAL A 366 6.95 10.70 -6.07
C VAL A 366 7.53 12.00 -6.62
N SER A 367 8.00 11.98 -7.87
CA SER A 367 8.62 13.16 -8.49
C SER A 367 7.60 14.27 -8.71
N HIS A 368 7.85 15.43 -8.11
CA HIS A 368 7.00 16.60 -8.22
C HIS A 368 7.57 17.62 -9.20
N SER A 369 8.88 17.81 -9.17
CA SER A 369 9.63 18.62 -10.13
C SER A 369 10.87 17.87 -10.58
N SER A 370 11.67 18.48 -11.47
CA SER A 370 12.96 17.93 -11.88
C SER A 370 13.97 17.83 -10.72
N THR A 371 13.70 18.46 -9.58
CA THR A 371 14.63 18.56 -8.44
C THR A 371 14.06 18.09 -7.11
N VAL A 372 12.74 17.92 -6.99
CA VAL A 372 12.08 17.62 -5.71
C VAL A 372 11.12 16.45 -5.85
N ASP A 373 11.21 15.51 -4.90
CA ASP A 373 10.21 14.46 -4.69
C ASP A 373 9.33 14.85 -3.49
N LEU A 374 8.04 14.55 -3.58
CA LEU A 374 7.10 14.74 -2.47
C LEU A 374 6.75 13.40 -1.80
N PRO A 375 6.57 13.41 -0.47
CA PRO A 375 6.20 12.21 0.27
C PRO A 375 4.69 11.96 0.23
N TYR A 376 4.36 10.69 0.05
CA TYR A 376 3.02 10.12 0.21
C TYR A 376 3.08 9.07 1.31
N VAL A 377 2.17 9.15 2.26
CA VAL A 377 2.04 8.13 3.29
C VAL A 377 1.18 7.01 2.75
N VAL A 378 1.70 5.79 2.74
CA VAL A 378 0.92 4.58 2.45
C VAL A 378 0.58 3.90 3.77
N MET A 379 -0.70 3.63 3.97
CA MET A 379 -1.24 2.96 5.15
C MET A 379 -1.92 1.66 4.74
N LEU A 380 -1.46 0.54 5.29
CA LEU A 380 -2.14 -0.74 5.24
C LEU A 380 -2.75 -1.00 6.61
N ALA A 381 -4.05 -1.32 6.65
CA ALA A 381 -4.70 -1.83 7.84
C ALA A 381 -5.21 -3.25 7.63
N CYS A 382 -5.31 -4.01 8.70
CA CYS A 382 -6.08 -5.24 8.72
C CYS A 382 -6.86 -5.41 10.02
N ALA A 383 -7.93 -6.20 9.95
CA ALA A 383 -8.67 -6.68 11.11
C ALA A 383 -8.91 -8.18 10.96
N PRO A 384 -8.72 -8.99 12.02
CA PRO A 384 -8.99 -10.41 11.97
C PRO A 384 -10.51 -10.65 11.92
N TYR A 385 -10.94 -11.69 11.22
CA TYR A 385 -12.31 -12.17 11.34
C TYR A 385 -12.54 -12.77 12.74
N GLY A 386 -13.75 -12.58 13.27
CA GLY A 386 -14.18 -13.29 14.48
C GLY A 386 -14.24 -14.78 14.21
N GLU A 387 -13.93 -15.59 15.22
CA GLU A 387 -14.37 -16.98 15.19
C GLU A 387 -15.89 -16.94 15.20
N SER A 388 -16.50 -17.14 14.03
CA SER A 388 -17.93 -17.42 13.98
C SER A 388 -18.12 -18.59 14.93
N THR A 389 -18.82 -18.37 16.05
CA THR A 389 -19.32 -19.45 16.90
C THR A 389 -20.07 -20.39 15.96
N ARG A 390 -19.40 -21.49 15.59
CA ARG A 390 -19.95 -22.54 14.74
C ARG A 390 -21.02 -23.30 15.49
#